data_AF-A0A7X8YS71-F1
#
_entry.id   AF-A0A7X8YS71-F1
#
_cell.length_a   1.000
_cell.length_b   1.000
_cell.length_c   1.000
_cell.angle_alpha   90.00
_cell.angle_beta   90.00
_cell.angle_gamma   90.00
#
_symmetry.space_group_name_H-M   'P 1'
#
loop_
_entity.id
_entity.type
_entity.pdbx_description
1 polymer ?
#
loop_
_entity_poly.entity_id
_entity_poly.type
_entity_poly.pdbx_seq_one_letter_code
_entity_poly.pdbx_strand_id
1 'polypeptide(L)'
;RALSVISNKTETIFSEFQYRAKTWHEPRRVVVKAEVVRFPGRDPRDNARYVVTNIPFRPERVYGIYRGRGDVENKIKELHHGLEIDRTSCTSFKANQFRLLLTSAAYLLMQEIRRLAAGSELQNAQVCTLRNRLLKLGAVVKRSFRRLVIHLPLSCPWVSTWRSIAAAVGAQL
;
A
#
# COMPACT_ATOMS: atom_id res chain seq x y z
N ARG A 1 -10.50 -28.78 -9.15
CA ARG A 1 -9.65 -29.96 -8.93
C ARG A 1 -9.17 -30.62 -10.22
N ALA A 2 -10.05 -31.04 -11.14
CA ALA A 2 -9.66 -31.74 -12.37
C ALA A 2 -8.51 -31.06 -13.15
N LEU A 3 -8.63 -29.76 -13.44
CA LEU A 3 -7.56 -28.99 -14.12
C LEU A 3 -6.22 -29.04 -13.38
N SER A 4 -6.23 -28.88 -12.04
CA SER A 4 -5.01 -28.92 -11.22
C SER A 4 -4.39 -30.31 -11.12
N VAL A 5 -5.17 -31.37 -11.31
CA VAL A 5 -4.65 -32.74 -11.43
C VAL A 5 -3.93 -32.91 -12.77
N ILE A 6 -4.54 -32.44 -13.86
CA ILE A 6 -3.97 -32.51 -15.21
C ILE A 6 -2.68 -31.69 -15.33
N SER A 7 -2.70 -30.44 -14.85
CA SER A 7 -1.55 -29.52 -14.99
C SER A 7 -0.46 -29.71 -13.93
N ASN A 8 -0.78 -30.45 -12.86
CA ASN A 8 0.03 -30.56 -11.63
C ASN A 8 0.47 -29.20 -11.04
N LYS A 9 -0.31 -28.14 -11.29
CA LYS A 9 -0.04 -26.77 -10.84
C LYS A 9 -1.22 -26.20 -10.07
N THR A 10 -1.02 -25.04 -9.45
CA THR A 10 -2.11 -24.24 -8.90
C THR A 10 -2.99 -23.76 -10.04
N GLU A 11 -4.28 -24.08 -9.99
CA GLU A 11 -5.25 -23.67 -11.00
C GLU A 11 -6.35 -22.82 -10.38
N THR A 12 -6.79 -21.79 -11.11
CA THR A 12 -7.84 -20.87 -10.67
C THR A 12 -8.87 -20.69 -11.77
N ILE A 13 -10.14 -20.83 -11.41
CA ILE A 13 -11.29 -20.47 -12.25
C ILE A 13 -12.09 -19.39 -11.52
N PHE A 14 -12.61 -18.43 -12.28
CA PHE A 14 -13.56 -17.46 -11.77
C PHE A 14 -14.96 -17.75 -12.31
N SER A 15 -15.97 -17.52 -11.48
CA SER A 15 -17.38 -17.66 -11.84
C SER A 15 -18.21 -16.69 -11.01
N GLU A 16 -19.52 -16.63 -11.28
CA GLU A 16 -20.45 -15.79 -10.57
C GLU A 16 -21.86 -16.37 -10.54
N PHE A 17 -22.64 -15.97 -9.53
CA PHE A 17 -24.05 -16.31 -9.41
C PHE A 17 -24.80 -15.31 -8.55
N GLN A 18 -26.13 -15.37 -8.57
CA GLN A 18 -26.99 -14.65 -7.63
C GLN A 18 -27.21 -15.53 -6.40
N TYR A 19 -27.05 -14.96 -5.21
CA TYR A 19 -27.26 -15.65 -3.95
C TYR A 19 -27.99 -14.78 -2.94
N ARG A 20 -28.90 -15.37 -2.19
CA ARG A 20 -29.62 -14.72 -1.09
C ARG A 20 -29.41 -15.53 0.19
N ALA A 21 -28.63 -14.98 1.12
CA ALA A 21 -28.58 -15.55 2.47
C ALA A 21 -29.93 -15.37 3.18
N LYS A 22 -30.23 -16.20 4.19
CA LYS A 22 -31.51 -16.14 4.93
C LYS A 22 -31.81 -14.76 5.53
N THR A 23 -30.77 -14.00 5.91
CA THR A 23 -30.89 -12.67 6.52
C THR A 23 -30.93 -11.53 5.50
N TRP A 24 -30.80 -11.81 4.20
CA TRP A 24 -30.77 -10.78 3.16
C TRP A 24 -32.15 -10.59 2.56
N HIS A 25 -32.57 -9.32 2.48
CA HIS A 25 -33.84 -8.94 1.85
C HIS A 25 -33.90 -9.34 0.37
N GLU A 26 -32.78 -9.24 -0.35
CA GLU A 26 -32.70 -9.46 -1.80
C GLU A 26 -31.50 -10.33 -2.19
N PRO A 27 -31.58 -11.06 -3.33
CA PRO A 27 -30.42 -11.72 -3.92
C PRO A 27 -29.34 -10.72 -4.31
N ARG A 28 -28.08 -11.09 -4.07
CA ARG A 28 -26.91 -10.29 -4.45
C ARG A 28 -26.00 -11.10 -5.34
N ARG A 29 -25.31 -10.40 -6.24
CA ARG A 29 -24.25 -10.98 -7.07
C ARG A 29 -23.08 -11.42 -6.19
N VAL A 30 -22.64 -12.65 -6.39
CA VAL A 30 -21.48 -13.25 -5.73
C VAL A 30 -20.49 -13.70 -6.79
N VAL A 31 -19.27 -13.18 -6.72
CA VAL A 31 -18.13 -13.62 -7.52
C VAL A 31 -17.38 -14.70 -6.75
N VAL A 32 -17.01 -15.77 -7.42
CA VAL A 32 -16.25 -16.89 -6.86
C VAL A 32 -14.91 -17.02 -7.53
N LYS A 33 -13.85 -17.10 -6.73
CA LYS A 33 -12.55 -17.63 -7.13
C LYS A 33 -12.48 -19.07 -6.65
N ALA A 34 -12.57 -20.02 -7.56
CA ALA A 34 -12.36 -21.43 -7.30
C ALA A 34 -10.88 -21.76 -7.60
N GLU A 35 -10.06 -21.82 -6.55
CA GLU A 35 -8.63 -22.11 -6.65
C GLU A 35 -8.31 -23.44 -5.99
N VAL A 36 -7.45 -24.22 -6.63
CA VAL A 36 -6.77 -25.37 -6.00
C VAL A 36 -5.30 -25.04 -5.92
N VAL A 37 -4.80 -24.84 -4.70
CA VAL A 37 -3.42 -24.44 -4.45
C VAL A 37 -2.55 -25.68 -4.30
N ARG A 38 -1.44 -25.71 -5.03
CA ARG A 38 -0.37 -26.71 -4.88
C ARG A 38 0.89 -26.04 -4.37
N PHE A 39 1.44 -26.56 -3.28
CA PHE A 39 2.75 -26.18 -2.77
C PHE A 39 3.67 -27.40 -2.81
N PRO A 40 4.97 -27.25 -3.12
CA PRO A 40 5.92 -28.35 -3.04
C PRO A 40 5.88 -29.02 -1.67
N GLY A 41 5.79 -30.35 -1.65
CA GLY A 41 5.79 -31.14 -0.41
C GLY A 41 4.49 -31.07 0.41
N ARG A 42 3.38 -30.55 -0.15
CA ARG A 42 2.07 -30.54 0.52
C ARG A 42 0.98 -31.02 -0.42
N ASP A 43 -0.05 -31.62 0.17
CA ASP A 43 -1.23 -32.03 -0.57
C ASP A 43 -1.96 -30.82 -1.17
N PRO A 44 -2.58 -30.97 -2.37
CA PRO A 44 -3.38 -29.92 -2.98
C PRO A 44 -4.54 -29.51 -2.07
N ARG A 45 -4.75 -28.20 -1.92
CA ARG A 45 -5.81 -27.65 -1.06
C ARG A 45 -6.79 -26.79 -1.85
N ASP A 46 -8.07 -27.03 -1.64
CA ASP A 46 -9.13 -26.16 -2.17
C ASP A 46 -9.14 -24.82 -1.39
N ASN A 47 -9.09 -23.71 -2.14
CA ASN A 47 -9.05 -22.35 -1.63
C ASN A 47 -10.12 -21.48 -2.30
N ALA A 48 -11.37 -21.89 -2.18
CA ALA A 48 -12.48 -21.10 -2.70
C ALA A 48 -12.64 -19.78 -1.93
N ARG A 49 -12.83 -18.68 -2.65
CA ARG A 49 -13.12 -17.35 -2.10
C ARG A 49 -14.37 -16.78 -2.76
N TYR A 50 -15.20 -16.12 -1.95
CA TYR A 50 -16.47 -15.54 -2.38
C TYR A 50 -16.44 -14.04 -2.10
N VAL A 51 -16.87 -13.23 -3.07
CA VAL A 51 -16.95 -11.78 -2.97
C VAL A 51 -18.36 -11.36 -3.36
N VAL A 52 -19.12 -10.86 -2.40
CA VAL A 52 -20.43 -10.23 -2.65
C VAL A 52 -20.17 -8.84 -3.21
N THR A 53 -20.78 -8.48 -4.34
CA THR A 53 -20.48 -7.21 -5.01
C THR A 53 -21.67 -6.66 -5.79
N ASN A 54 -21.69 -5.35 -5.98
CA ASN A 54 -22.54 -4.64 -6.94
C ASN A 54 -21.75 -4.05 -8.12
N ILE A 55 -20.43 -4.26 -8.16
CA ILE A 55 -19.56 -3.77 -9.25
C ILE A 55 -19.89 -4.58 -10.51
N PRO A 56 -20.21 -3.97 -11.67
CA PRO A 56 -20.71 -4.68 -12.86
C PRO A 56 -19.59 -5.29 -13.74
N PHE A 57 -18.35 -5.37 -13.27
CA PHE A 57 -17.23 -5.91 -14.06
C PHE A 57 -17.21 -7.45 -14.09
N ARG A 58 -16.43 -8.03 -15.01
CA ARG A 58 -16.21 -9.48 -15.06
C ARG A 58 -15.65 -10.03 -13.73
N PRO A 59 -15.97 -11.29 -13.35
CA PRO A 59 -15.53 -11.91 -12.10
C PRO A 59 -14.04 -11.77 -11.80
N GLU A 60 -13.19 -11.96 -12.81
CA GLU A 60 -11.73 -11.86 -12.69
C GLU A 60 -11.30 -10.44 -12.29
N ARG A 61 -11.90 -9.42 -12.91
CA ARG A 61 -11.60 -8.01 -12.65
C ARG A 61 -12.10 -7.58 -11.28
N VAL A 62 -13.31 -8.00 -10.89
CA VAL A 62 -13.85 -7.76 -9.53
C VAL A 62 -12.91 -8.35 -8.49
N TYR A 63 -12.48 -9.60 -8.67
CA TYR A 63 -11.57 -10.24 -7.73
C TYR A 63 -10.19 -9.55 -7.72
N GLY A 64 -9.70 -9.07 -8.86
CA GLY A 64 -8.48 -8.27 -8.95
C GLY A 64 -8.54 -7.00 -8.09
N ILE A 65 -9.66 -6.26 -8.17
CA ILE A 65 -9.91 -5.08 -7.32
C ILE A 65 -9.97 -5.49 -5.85
N TYR A 66 -10.71 -6.55 -5.53
CA TYR A 66 -10.80 -7.06 -4.16
C TYR A 66 -9.43 -7.47 -3.59
N ARG A 67 -8.58 -8.12 -4.39
CA ARG A 67 -7.21 -8.50 -4.02
C ARG A 67 -6.36 -7.27 -3.67
N GLY A 68 -6.52 -6.17 -4.42
CA GLY A 68 -5.81 -4.91 -4.15
C GLY A 68 -6.09 -4.33 -2.76
N ARG A 69 -7.24 -4.67 -2.15
CA ARG A 69 -7.58 -4.25 -0.77
C ARG A 69 -6.62 -4.83 0.28
N GLY A 70 -5.96 -5.95 -0.01
CA GLY A 70 -4.98 -6.55 0.90
C GLY A 70 -3.84 -5.61 1.27
N ASP A 71 -3.47 -4.66 0.39
CA ASP A 71 -2.39 -3.71 0.69
C ASP A 71 -2.78 -2.68 1.75
N VAL A 72 -4.09 -2.45 1.97
CA VAL A 72 -4.58 -1.52 3.00
C VAL A 72 -4.08 -1.93 4.39
N GLU A 73 -4.00 -3.23 4.67
CA GLU A 73 -3.45 -3.73 5.94
C GLU A 73 -1.97 -3.35 6.11
N ASN A 74 -1.18 -3.41 5.05
CA ASN A 74 0.20 -2.93 5.07
C ASN A 74 0.25 -1.42 5.31
N LYS A 75 -0.64 -0.64 4.68
CA LYS A 75 -0.72 0.81 4.89
C LYS A 75 -1.09 1.18 6.33
N ILE A 76 -2.03 0.45 6.94
CA ILE A 76 -2.38 0.58 8.36
C ILE A 76 -1.16 0.27 9.24
N LYS A 77 -0.44 -0.83 8.96
CA LYS A 77 0.81 -1.15 9.68
C LYS A 77 1.87 -0.08 9.55
N GLU A 78 2.01 0.56 8.38
CA GLU A 78 2.92 1.69 8.20
C GLU A 78 2.52 2.90 9.08
N LEU A 79 1.22 3.18 9.22
CA LEU A 79 0.73 4.26 10.08
C LEU A 79 0.99 3.97 11.57
N HIS A 80 0.70 2.76 12.03
CA HIS A 80 0.92 2.36 13.42
C HIS A 80 2.41 2.26 13.74
N HIS A 81 3.15 1.42 13.03
CA HIS A 81 4.54 1.12 13.39
C HIS A 81 5.56 2.12 12.83
N GLY A 82 5.21 2.83 11.75
CA GLY A 82 6.13 3.78 11.11
C GLY A 82 5.95 5.22 11.56
N LEU A 83 4.72 5.62 11.89
CA LEU A 83 4.39 6.98 12.27
C LEU A 83 3.72 7.12 13.65
N GLU A 84 3.48 6.02 14.36
CA GLU A 84 2.86 6.03 15.70
C GLU A 84 1.52 6.78 15.71
N ILE A 85 0.64 6.53 14.72
CA ILE A 85 -0.65 7.24 14.61
C ILE A 85 -1.56 7.07 15.84
N ASP A 86 -1.39 5.98 16.57
CA ASP A 86 -2.09 5.61 17.80
C ASP A 86 -1.47 6.22 19.06
N ARG A 87 -0.41 7.03 18.95
CA ARG A 87 0.23 7.68 20.09
C ARG A 87 -0.59 8.85 20.62
N THR A 88 -1.41 8.55 21.63
CA THR A 88 -2.26 9.51 22.34
C THR A 88 -1.61 10.04 23.64
N SER A 89 -0.41 10.63 23.53
CA SER A 89 0.35 11.09 24.71
C SER A 89 -0.12 12.42 25.32
N CYS A 90 -1.05 13.14 24.69
CA CYS A 90 -1.56 14.39 25.26
C CYS A 90 -2.65 14.12 26.30
N THR A 91 -2.78 15.01 27.28
CA THR A 91 -3.80 14.93 28.33
C THR A 91 -5.22 15.24 27.83
N SER A 92 -5.35 15.97 26.72
CA SER A 92 -6.64 16.36 26.13
C SER A 92 -6.99 15.54 24.89
N PHE A 93 -8.25 15.12 24.80
CA PHE A 93 -8.79 14.45 23.62
C PHE A 93 -8.59 15.27 22.33
N LYS A 94 -8.88 16.58 22.36
CA LYS A 94 -8.73 17.45 21.19
C LYS A 94 -7.27 17.54 20.72
N ALA A 95 -6.32 17.55 21.66
CA ALA A 95 -4.89 17.55 21.33
C ALA A 95 -4.47 16.23 20.67
N ASN A 96 -4.96 15.08 21.16
CA ASN A 96 -4.71 13.78 20.54
C ASN A 96 -5.37 13.67 19.15
N GLN A 97 -6.58 14.19 18.98
CA GLN A 97 -7.24 14.27 17.67
C GLN A 97 -6.41 15.10 16.68
N PHE A 98 -5.91 16.26 17.10
CA PHE A 98 -5.05 17.09 16.25
C PHE A 98 -3.76 16.38 15.87
N ARG A 99 -3.11 15.67 16.80
CA ARG A 99 -1.93 14.83 16.51
C ARG A 99 -2.24 13.77 15.45
N LEU A 100 -3.38 13.07 15.57
CA LEU A 100 -3.79 12.07 14.59
C LEU A 100 -3.97 12.68 13.19
N LEU A 101 -4.55 13.89 13.11
CA LEU A 101 -4.70 14.61 11.84
C LEU A 101 -3.33 15.00 11.25
N LEU A 102 -2.40 15.51 12.07
CA LEU A 102 -1.04 15.82 11.62
C LEU A 102 -0.30 14.59 11.11
N THR A 103 -0.38 13.46 11.84
CA THR A 103 0.23 12.20 11.41
C THR A 103 -0.38 11.69 10.10
N SER A 104 -1.70 11.82 9.94
CA SER A 104 -2.40 11.45 8.69
C SER A 104 -1.94 12.32 7.52
N ALA A 105 -1.82 13.64 7.72
CA ALA A 105 -1.31 14.55 6.70
C ALA A 105 0.16 14.23 6.33
N ALA A 106 1.02 13.98 7.31
CA ALA A 106 2.39 13.56 7.08
C ALA A 106 2.45 12.25 6.27
N TYR A 107 1.57 11.29 6.56
CA TYR A 107 1.50 10.04 5.80
C TYR A 107 1.16 10.27 4.33
N LEU A 108 0.20 11.16 4.03
CA LEU A 108 -0.16 11.53 2.66
C LEU A 108 1.05 12.14 1.91
N LEU A 109 1.80 13.03 2.55
CA LEU A 109 3.03 13.60 1.96
C LEU A 109 4.07 12.50 1.67
N MET A 110 4.20 11.52 2.56
CA MET A 110 5.10 10.38 2.34
C MET A 110 4.63 9.48 1.19
N GLN A 111 3.30 9.31 0.99
CA GLN A 111 2.77 8.61 -0.18
C GLN A 111 3.07 9.37 -1.47
N GLU A 112 3.01 10.70 -1.44
CA GLU A 112 3.34 11.52 -2.60
C GLU A 112 4.83 11.44 -2.94
N ILE A 113 5.71 11.48 -1.95
CA ILE A 113 7.15 11.23 -2.14
C ILE A 113 7.39 9.85 -2.76
N ARG A 114 6.69 8.81 -2.27
CA ARG A 114 6.76 7.45 -2.84
C ARG A 114 6.33 7.43 -4.31
N ARG A 115 5.24 8.13 -4.64
CA ARG A 115 4.72 8.25 -6.01
C ARG A 115 5.73 8.95 -6.92
N LEU A 116 6.36 10.02 -6.45
CA LEU A 116 7.42 10.73 -7.18
C LEU A 116 8.72 9.92 -7.30
N ALA A 117 8.94 8.98 -6.39
CA ALA A 117 10.04 8.03 -6.46
C ALA A 117 9.79 6.86 -7.42
N ALA A 118 8.70 6.87 -8.20
CA ALA A 118 8.40 5.83 -9.19
C ALA A 118 9.58 5.61 -10.15
N GLY A 119 9.90 4.34 -10.44
CA GLY A 119 11.06 3.98 -11.25
C GLY A 119 12.41 4.00 -10.52
N SER A 120 12.45 4.38 -9.24
CA SER A 120 13.66 4.27 -8.40
C SER A 120 13.58 3.09 -7.43
N GLU A 121 14.68 2.83 -6.72
CA GLU A 121 14.72 1.86 -5.62
C GLU A 121 13.74 2.18 -4.47
N LEU A 122 13.23 3.42 -4.40
CA LEU A 122 12.33 3.87 -3.34
C LEU A 122 10.84 3.79 -3.71
N GLN A 123 10.47 3.38 -4.93
CA GLN A 123 9.06 3.38 -5.35
C GLN A 123 8.16 2.51 -4.45
N ASN A 124 8.72 1.42 -3.91
CA ASN A 124 8.01 0.48 -3.04
C ASN A 124 8.47 0.60 -1.57
N ALA A 125 9.22 1.64 -1.23
CA ALA A 125 9.78 1.80 0.11
C ALA A 125 8.70 2.16 1.13
N GLN A 126 8.71 1.48 2.29
CA GLN A 126 7.87 1.81 3.44
C GLN A 126 8.19 3.21 3.99
N VAL A 127 7.23 3.82 4.70
CA VAL A 127 7.38 5.17 5.26
C VAL A 127 8.60 5.30 6.16
N CYS A 128 8.95 4.29 6.96
CA CYS A 128 10.19 4.27 7.74
C CYS A 128 11.44 4.41 6.86
N THR A 129 11.50 3.64 5.78
CA THR A 129 12.62 3.65 4.84
C THR A 129 12.72 5.00 4.14
N LEU A 130 11.61 5.54 3.65
CA LEU A 130 11.55 6.88 3.06
C LEU A 130 12.02 7.94 4.07
N ARG A 131 11.52 7.89 5.31
CA ARG A 131 11.92 8.82 6.38
C ARG A 131 13.42 8.73 6.65
N ASN A 132 13.96 7.52 6.79
CA ASN A 132 15.36 7.32 7.11
C ASN A 132 16.29 7.75 5.96
N ARG A 133 15.93 7.42 4.72
CA ARG A 133 16.78 7.65 3.54
C ARG A 133 16.66 9.07 2.96
N LEU A 134 15.49 9.70 3.07
CA LEU A 134 15.20 11.00 2.42
C LEU A 134 15.03 12.17 3.40
N LEU A 135 14.71 11.91 4.67
CA LEU A 135 14.45 12.98 5.66
C LEU A 135 15.44 13.01 6.81
N LYS A 136 15.92 11.85 7.27
CA LYS A 136 16.93 11.73 8.34
C LYS A 136 18.37 11.70 7.84
N LEU A 137 18.60 12.04 6.58
CA LEU A 137 19.96 12.13 6.06
C LEU A 137 20.72 13.29 6.73
N GLY A 138 22.03 13.11 6.91
CA GLY A 138 22.90 14.22 7.25
C GLY A 138 23.08 15.13 6.03
N ALA A 139 22.70 16.40 6.16
CA ALA A 139 22.88 17.41 5.12
C ALA A 139 23.18 18.77 5.74
N VAL A 140 23.94 19.61 5.03
CA VAL A 140 24.16 21.00 5.44
C VAL A 140 23.08 21.86 4.80
N VAL A 141 22.19 22.43 5.62
CA VAL A 141 21.12 23.32 5.16
C VAL A 141 21.57 24.77 5.32
N LYS A 142 21.70 25.48 4.20
CA LYS A 142 22.00 26.92 4.18
C LYS A 142 20.75 27.69 3.80
N ARG A 143 20.33 28.62 4.65
CA ARG A 143 19.21 29.52 4.38
C ARG A 143 19.73 30.89 3.96
N SER A 144 19.14 31.42 2.89
CA SER A 144 19.26 32.82 2.50
C SER A 144 17.87 33.48 2.54
N PHE A 145 17.80 34.78 2.23
CA PHE A 145 16.52 35.49 2.15
C PHE A 145 15.56 34.93 1.07
N ARG A 146 16.09 34.34 -0.01
CA ARG A 146 15.29 33.93 -1.18
C ARG A 146 15.27 32.43 -1.43
N ARG A 147 16.19 31.67 -0.83
CA ARG A 147 16.35 30.23 -1.10
C ARG A 147 16.86 29.47 0.11
N LEU A 148 16.44 28.21 0.18
CA LEU A 148 16.97 27.19 1.06
C LEU A 148 17.79 26.22 0.21
N VAL A 149 19.08 26.07 0.53
CA VAL A 149 20.02 25.22 -0.20
C VAL A 149 20.38 24.04 0.69
N ILE A 150 20.17 22.82 0.18
CA ILE A 150 20.48 21.57 0.88
C ILE A 150 21.72 20.97 0.23
N HIS A 151 22.83 20.97 0.96
CA HIS A 151 24.07 20.32 0.52
C HIS A 151 24.08 18.88 1.02
N LEU A 152 24.05 17.94 0.08
CA LEU A 152 24.16 16.51 0.34
C LEU A 152 25.64 16.09 0.39
N PRO A 153 26.02 15.11 1.23
CA PRO A 153 27.36 14.51 1.18
C PRO A 153 27.64 13.89 -0.18
N LEU A 154 28.90 13.94 -0.64
CA LEU A 154 29.33 13.32 -1.90
C LEU A 154 29.09 11.80 -1.90
N SER A 155 29.18 11.16 -0.73
CA SER A 155 28.94 9.74 -0.53
C SER A 155 27.47 9.37 -0.30
N CYS A 156 26.51 10.29 -0.50
CA CYS A 156 25.09 10.03 -0.28
C CYS A 156 24.58 8.95 -1.26
N PRO A 157 24.19 7.75 -0.78
CA PRO A 157 23.83 6.64 -1.68
C PRO A 157 22.60 6.93 -2.54
N TRP A 158 21.68 7.75 -2.03
CA TRP A 158 20.38 8.01 -2.65
C TRP A 158 20.32 9.36 -3.38
N VAL A 159 21.47 9.95 -3.73
CA VAL A 159 21.54 11.31 -4.30
C VAL A 159 20.73 11.46 -5.59
N SER A 160 20.75 10.46 -6.47
CA SER A 160 20.01 10.48 -7.74
C SER A 160 18.49 10.53 -7.51
N THR A 161 18.00 9.60 -6.69
CA THR A 161 16.58 9.54 -6.29
C THR A 161 16.14 10.80 -5.56
N TRP A 162 16.96 11.29 -4.61
CA TRP A 162 16.66 12.50 -3.85
C TRP A 162 16.55 13.72 -4.76
N ARG A 163 17.52 13.91 -5.68
CA ARG A 163 17.50 15.01 -6.66
C ARG A 163 16.31 14.91 -7.61
N SER A 164 15.96 13.71 -8.07
CA SER A 164 14.79 13.50 -8.93
C SER A 164 13.49 13.91 -8.24
N ILE A 165 13.31 13.50 -6.98
CA ILE A 165 12.13 13.87 -6.18
C ILE A 165 12.13 15.38 -5.91
N ALA A 166 13.29 15.95 -5.53
CA ALA A 166 13.42 17.38 -5.28
C ALA A 166 13.07 18.22 -6.51
N ALA A 167 13.58 17.86 -7.68
CA ALA A 167 13.24 18.52 -8.93
C ALA A 167 11.75 18.41 -9.26
N ALA A 168 11.14 17.23 -9.02
CA ALA A 168 9.71 17.01 -9.25
C ALA A 168 8.80 17.88 -8.37
N VAL A 169 9.29 18.33 -7.20
CA VAL A 169 8.59 19.29 -6.33
C VAL A 169 9.06 20.74 -6.52
N GLY A 170 9.83 21.03 -7.57
CA GLY A 170 10.22 22.38 -7.97
C GLY A 170 11.58 22.87 -7.45
N ALA A 171 12.43 21.99 -6.91
CA ALA A 171 13.80 22.37 -6.55
C ALA A 171 14.66 22.60 -7.80
N GLN A 172 15.51 23.62 -7.76
CA GLN A 172 16.55 23.86 -8.75
C GLN A 172 17.82 23.09 -8.34
N LEU A 173 18.34 22.26 -9.24
CA LEU A 173 19.48 21.36 -9.00
C LEU A 173 20.83 21.97 -9.38
#